data_AF-A0A939ZKS6-F1
#
_entry.id   AF-A0A939ZKS6-F1
#
_cell.length_a   1.000
_cell.length_b   1.000
_cell.length_c   1.000
_cell.angle_alpha   90.00
_cell.angle_beta   90.00
_cell.angle_gamma   90.00
#
_symmetry.space_group_name_H-M   'P 1'
#
loop_
_entity.id
_entity.type
_entity.pdbx_description
1 polymer ?
#
loop_
_entity_poly.entity_id
_entity_poly.type
_entity_poly.pdbx_seq_one_letter_code
_entity_poly.pdbx_strand_id
1 'polypeptide(L)'
;MEILGYLILGCIGAGILFIAVKFTILIETPIIIHGGITENKKYISAINSITNVIFNVVLVFISFVEWPLGMIVWYAVAEFLLIPVSEILAYKAISKADIKKIIKTTYSANMLSFVAGSLFVFMLMAVLSAF
;
A
#
# COMPACT_ATOMS: atom_id res chain seq x y z
N MET A 1 15.67 -14.37 26.40
CA MET A 1 15.87 -14.67 24.96
C MET A 1 14.65 -14.33 24.12
N GLU A 2 13.43 -14.55 24.61
CA GLU A 2 12.19 -14.30 23.86
C GLU A 2 11.94 -12.82 23.51
N ILE A 3 12.17 -11.89 24.45
CA ILE A 3 11.98 -10.43 24.23
C ILE A 3 12.87 -9.90 23.10
N LEU A 4 14.13 -10.37 23.02
CA LEU A 4 15.05 -9.96 21.96
C LEU A 4 14.56 -10.47 20.59
N GLY A 5 14.01 -11.68 20.52
CA GLY A 5 13.40 -12.23 19.31
C GLY A 5 12.21 -11.40 18.82
N TYR A 6 11.28 -11.04 19.71
CA TYR A 6 10.14 -10.18 19.37
C TYR A 6 10.57 -8.77 18.92
N LEU A 7 11.61 -8.21 19.54
CA LEU A 7 12.15 -6.91 19.14
C LEU A 7 12.72 -6.95 17.72
N ILE A 8 13.49 -7.99 17.38
CA ILE A 8 14.06 -8.18 16.05
C ILE A 8 12.94 -8.35 15.00
N LEU A 9 11.94 -9.18 15.28
CA LEU A 9 10.78 -9.38 14.40
C LEU A 9 10.00 -8.07 14.17
N GLY A 10 9.79 -7.29 15.23
CA GLY A 10 9.15 -5.97 15.15
C GLY A 10 9.93 -5.00 14.26
N CYS A 11 11.26 -4.96 14.40
CA CYS A 11 12.12 -4.12 13.55
C CYS A 11 12.08 -4.54 12.07
N ILE A 12 12.07 -5.84 11.79
CA ILE A 12 11.96 -6.36 10.41
C ILE A 12 10.61 -5.98 9.82
N GLY A 13 9.51 -6.19 10.55
CA GLY A 13 8.16 -5.82 10.10
C GLY A 13 8.01 -4.32 9.82
N ALA A 14 8.54 -3.46 10.70
CA ALA A 14 8.55 -2.02 10.48
C ALA A 14 9.37 -1.61 9.25
N GLY A 15 10.51 -2.26 9.01
CA GLY A 15 11.34 -2.04 7.82
C GLY A 15 10.62 -2.41 6.52
N ILE A 16 9.97 -3.57 6.49
CA ILE A 16 9.18 -4.02 5.33
C ILE A 16 8.04 -3.04 5.05
N LEU A 17 7.29 -2.63 6.09
CA LEU A 17 6.20 -1.67 5.95
C LEU A 17 6.70 -0.33 5.41
N PHE A 18 7.83 0.17 5.90
CA PHE A 18 8.43 1.41 5.42
C PHE A 18 8.79 1.33 3.93
N ILE A 19 9.43 0.24 3.50
CA ILE A 19 9.79 0.03 2.09
C ILE A 19 8.54 -0.03 1.22
N ALA A 20 7.52 -0.79 1.63
CA ALA A 20 6.26 -0.92 0.91
C ALA A 20 5.59 0.45 0.70
N VAL A 21 5.43 1.23 1.77
CA VAL A 21 4.83 2.59 1.70
C VAL A 21 5.63 3.50 0.77
N LYS A 22 6.97 3.48 0.85
CA LYS A 22 7.83 4.29 -0.03
C LYS A 22 7.67 3.92 -1.50
N PHE A 23 7.58 2.63 -1.78
CA PHE A 23 7.41 2.12 -3.12
C PHE A 23 6.04 2.49 -3.71
N THR A 24 4.98 2.38 -2.93
CA THR A 24 3.63 2.84 -3.32
C THR A 24 3.65 4.33 -3.67
N ILE A 25 4.18 5.19 -2.80
CA ILE A 25 4.25 6.63 -3.05
C ILE A 25 5.03 6.95 -4.33
N LEU A 26 6.15 6.25 -4.56
CA LEU A 26 6.97 6.43 -5.75
C LEU A 26 6.19 6.16 -7.04
N ILE A 27 5.34 5.13 -7.03
CA ILE A 27 4.55 4.72 -8.19
C ILE A 27 3.31 5.58 -8.38
N GLU A 28 2.58 5.86 -7.30
CA GLU A 28 1.28 6.53 -7.41
C GLU A 28 1.41 8.03 -7.67
N THR A 29 2.41 8.69 -7.06
CA THR A 29 2.63 10.14 -7.23
C THR A 29 2.63 10.60 -8.68
N PRO A 30 3.42 10.01 -9.61
CA PRO A 30 3.37 10.44 -11.00
C PRO A 30 2.00 10.19 -11.65
N ILE A 31 1.31 9.11 -11.33
CA ILE A 31 -0.01 8.78 -11.91
C ILE A 31 -1.07 9.79 -11.48
N ILE A 32 -1.09 10.15 -10.20
CA ILE A 32 -2.03 11.13 -9.64
C ILE A 32 -1.78 12.54 -10.21
N ILE A 33 -0.52 12.93 -10.38
CA ILE A 33 -0.14 14.23 -10.96
C ILE A 33 -0.48 14.30 -12.45
N HIS A 34 -0.06 13.32 -13.26
CA HIS A 34 -0.38 13.30 -14.69
C HIS A 34 -1.89 13.11 -14.94
N GLY A 35 -2.58 12.40 -14.04
CA GLY A 35 -4.03 12.30 -14.00
C GLY A 35 -4.73 13.62 -13.66
N GLY A 36 -3.99 14.67 -13.28
CA GLY A 36 -4.52 16.00 -12.97
C GLY A 36 -5.47 16.00 -11.78
N ILE A 37 -5.24 15.12 -10.79
CA ILE A 37 -6.04 15.06 -9.56
C ILE A 37 -5.54 16.12 -8.57
N THR A 38 -4.24 16.13 -8.30
CA THR A 38 -3.58 17.13 -7.46
C THR A 38 -2.09 17.18 -7.77
N GLU A 39 -1.48 18.36 -7.66
CA GLU A 39 -0.03 18.56 -7.78
C GLU A 39 0.67 18.55 -6.41
N ASN A 40 -0.09 18.49 -5.31
CA ASN A 40 0.44 18.54 -3.96
C ASN A 40 1.07 17.20 -3.55
N LYS A 41 2.37 17.04 -3.85
CA LYS A 41 3.16 15.84 -3.51
C LYS A 41 3.12 15.48 -2.01
N LYS A 42 3.11 16.48 -1.12
CA LYS A 42 3.05 16.24 0.34
C LYS A 42 1.72 15.58 0.72
N TYR A 43 0.64 16.00 0.08
CA TYR A 43 -0.69 15.45 0.32
C TYR A 43 -0.84 14.02 -0.21
N ILE A 44 -0.37 13.75 -1.43
CA ILE A 44 -0.34 12.39 -2.01
C ILE A 44 0.43 11.46 -1.07
N SER A 45 1.65 11.86 -0.71
CA SER A 45 2.49 11.10 0.23
C SER A 45 1.79 10.85 1.56
N ALA A 46 1.06 11.83 2.10
CA ALA A 46 0.36 11.69 3.37
C ALA A 46 -0.82 10.69 3.27
N ILE A 47 -1.67 10.82 2.25
CA ILE A 47 -2.79 9.89 2.03
C ILE A 47 -2.27 8.46 1.88
N ASN A 48 -1.38 8.24 0.91
CA ASN A 48 -0.82 6.91 0.62
C ASN A 48 -0.17 6.31 1.87
N SER A 49 0.59 7.10 2.64
CA SER A 49 1.21 6.62 3.89
C SER A 49 0.15 6.18 4.90
N ILE A 50 -0.89 6.99 5.11
CA ILE A 50 -1.93 6.70 6.10
C ILE A 50 -2.72 5.45 5.69
N THR A 51 -3.18 5.38 4.43
CA THR A 51 -3.96 4.24 3.94
C THR A 51 -3.13 2.96 3.96
N ASN A 52 -1.91 2.99 3.43
CA ASN A 52 -1.06 1.80 3.40
C ASN A 52 -0.64 1.35 4.81
N VAL A 53 -0.32 2.28 5.73
CA VAL A 53 0.03 1.90 7.11
C VAL A 53 -1.17 1.31 7.83
N ILE A 54 -2.33 1.97 7.82
CA ILE A 54 -3.52 1.50 8.54
C ILE A 54 -3.94 0.11 8.04
N PHE A 55 -4.03 -0.08 6.72
CA PHE A 55 -4.55 -1.32 6.16
C PHE A 55 -3.53 -2.48 6.18
N ASN A 56 -2.22 -2.19 6.09
CA ASN A 56 -1.19 -3.23 6.22
C ASN A 56 -0.86 -3.59 7.67
N VAL A 57 -1.03 -2.69 8.64
CA VAL A 57 -0.92 -3.04 10.07
C VAL A 57 -1.98 -4.07 10.46
N VAL A 58 -3.20 -3.95 9.93
CA VAL A 58 -4.25 -4.97 10.14
C VAL A 58 -3.82 -6.33 9.58
N LEU A 59 -3.12 -6.35 8.44
CA LEU A 59 -2.56 -7.57 7.84
C LEU A 59 -1.52 -8.24 8.74
N VAL A 60 -0.65 -7.44 9.35
CA VAL A 60 0.32 -7.92 10.35
C VAL A 60 -0.42 -8.55 11.54
N PHE A 61 -1.47 -7.92 12.05
CA PHE A 61 -2.28 -8.51 13.14
C PHE A 61 -2.98 -9.83 12.73
N ILE A 62 -3.57 -9.90 11.54
CA ILE A 62 -4.22 -11.13 11.02
C ILE A 62 -3.19 -12.25 10.81
N SER A 63 -1.95 -11.91 10.43
CA SER A 63 -0.90 -12.90 10.22
C SER A 63 -0.46 -13.65 11.49
N PHE A 64 -0.68 -13.08 12.67
CA PHE A 64 -0.47 -13.76 13.95
C PHE A 64 -1.56 -14.78 14.29
N VAL A 65 -2.68 -14.81 13.55
CA VAL A 65 -3.83 -15.69 13.83
C VAL A 65 -3.78 -16.99 13.01
N GLU A 66 -2.70 -17.26 12.27
CA GLU A 66 -2.50 -18.47 11.45
C GLU A 66 -3.61 -18.74 10.40
N TRP A 67 -4.22 -17.69 9.84
CA TRP A 67 -5.29 -17.83 8.84
C TRP A 67 -4.81 -17.43 7.43
N PRO A 68 -4.10 -18.31 6.69
CA PRO A 68 -3.48 -17.97 5.42
C PRO A 68 -4.47 -17.54 4.33
N LEU A 69 -5.64 -18.20 4.25
CA LEU A 69 -6.68 -17.79 3.32
C LEU A 69 -7.29 -16.43 3.69
N GLY A 70 -7.49 -16.18 4.98
CA GLY A 70 -8.01 -14.91 5.49
C GLY A 70 -7.08 -13.73 5.19
N MET A 71 -5.76 -13.94 5.26
CA MET A 71 -4.76 -12.94 4.87
C MET A 71 -4.83 -12.57 3.39
N ILE A 72 -4.94 -13.56 2.50
CA ILE A 72 -5.02 -13.32 1.05
C ILE A 72 -6.30 -12.56 0.71
N VAL A 73 -7.43 -12.98 1.27
CA VAL A 73 -8.73 -12.30 1.06
C VAL A 73 -8.69 -10.89 1.60
N TRP A 74 -8.16 -10.70 2.82
CA TRP A 74 -8.02 -9.36 3.40
C TRP A 74 -7.11 -8.46 2.58
N TYR A 75 -5.97 -8.96 2.12
CA TYR A 75 -5.06 -8.21 1.27
C TYR A 75 -5.73 -7.75 -0.02
N ALA A 76 -6.45 -8.65 -0.70
CA ALA A 76 -7.23 -8.29 -1.88
C ALA A 76 -8.30 -7.23 -1.57
N VAL A 77 -9.03 -7.36 -0.46
CA VAL A 77 -10.04 -6.37 -0.06
C VAL A 77 -9.40 -5.02 0.28
N ALA A 78 -8.25 -5.00 0.95
CA ALA A 78 -7.53 -3.78 1.26
C ALA A 78 -7.10 -3.03 -0.03
N GLU A 79 -6.42 -3.73 -0.92
CA GLU A 79 -5.81 -3.16 -2.14
C GLU A 79 -6.84 -2.78 -3.21
N PHE A 80 -7.91 -3.56 -3.37
CA PHE A 80 -8.91 -3.32 -4.43
C PHE A 80 -10.15 -2.55 -3.99
N LEU A 81 -10.37 -2.40 -2.68
CA LEU A 81 -11.56 -1.73 -2.17
C LEU A 81 -11.22 -0.66 -1.15
N LEU A 82 -10.64 -1.01 -0.01
CA LEU A 82 -10.55 -0.10 1.13
C LEU A 82 -9.58 1.06 0.88
N ILE A 83 -8.38 0.78 0.35
CA ILE A 83 -7.39 1.81 0.02
C ILE A 83 -7.94 2.71 -1.09
N PRO A 84 -8.31 2.23 -2.29
CA PRO A 84 -8.80 3.11 -3.36
C PRO A 84 -9.99 3.96 -2.93
N VAL A 85 -10.96 3.41 -2.20
CA VAL A 85 -12.13 4.16 -1.72
C VAL A 85 -11.72 5.27 -0.77
N SER A 86 -10.84 4.98 0.20
CA SER A 86 -10.36 5.98 1.16
C SER A 86 -9.62 7.12 0.46
N GLU A 87 -8.79 6.79 -0.52
CA GLU A 87 -8.05 7.76 -1.32
C GLU A 87 -8.97 8.60 -2.22
N ILE A 88 -9.97 7.99 -2.86
CA ILE A 88 -10.96 8.71 -3.68
C ILE A 88 -11.70 9.75 -2.83
N LEU A 89 -12.12 9.40 -1.62
CA LEU A 89 -12.79 10.33 -0.71
C LEU A 89 -11.88 11.50 -0.35
N ALA A 90 -10.62 11.22 -0.03
CA ALA A 90 -9.64 12.24 0.32
C ALA A 90 -9.25 13.13 -0.87
N TYR A 91 -9.11 12.57 -2.08
CA TYR A 91 -8.84 13.35 -3.29
C TYR A 91 -10.05 14.18 -3.72
N LYS A 92 -11.27 13.68 -3.57
CA LYS A 92 -12.50 14.44 -3.85
C LYS A 92 -12.62 15.69 -2.98
N ALA A 93 -12.13 15.64 -1.74
CA ALA A 93 -12.18 16.78 -0.83
C ALA A 93 -11.28 17.96 -1.25
N ILE A 94 -10.27 17.72 -2.09
CA ILE A 94 -9.26 18.73 -2.45
C ILE A 94 -9.13 19.00 -3.96
N SER A 95 -9.61 18.10 -4.80
CA SER A 95 -9.48 18.19 -6.25
C SER A 95 -10.70 18.85 -6.87
N LYS A 96 -10.48 19.62 -7.95
CA LYS A 96 -11.55 20.12 -8.83
C LYS A 96 -11.85 19.17 -9.99
N ALA A 97 -11.15 18.02 -10.09
CA ALA A 97 -11.38 17.03 -11.14
C ALA A 97 -12.75 16.36 -11.00
N ASP A 98 -13.30 15.91 -12.13
CA ASP A 98 -14.53 15.11 -12.14
C ASP A 98 -14.35 13.82 -11.35
N ILE A 99 -15.40 13.40 -10.62
CA ILE A 99 -15.35 12.21 -9.77
C ILE A 99 -15.02 10.93 -10.55
N LYS A 100 -15.48 10.78 -11.80
CA LYS A 100 -15.14 9.63 -12.64
C LYS A 100 -13.64 9.60 -12.94
N LYS A 101 -13.02 10.76 -13.12
CA LYS A 101 -11.58 10.88 -13.34
C LYS A 101 -10.81 10.50 -12.08
N ILE A 102 -11.21 11.01 -10.92
CA ILE A 102 -10.61 10.66 -9.62
C ILE A 102 -10.67 9.14 -9.42
N ILE A 103 -11.85 8.53 -9.56
CA ILE A 103 -12.03 7.08 -9.43
C ILE A 103 -11.09 6.33 -10.37
N LYS A 104 -11.13 6.63 -11.67
CA LYS A 104 -10.33 5.90 -12.67
C LYS A 104 -8.83 6.01 -12.40
N THR A 105 -8.34 7.22 -12.09
CA THR A 105 -6.92 7.46 -11.84
C THR A 105 -6.46 6.80 -10.54
N THR A 106 -7.22 6.92 -9.45
CA THR A 106 -6.86 6.30 -8.17
C THR A 106 -6.84 4.78 -8.26
N TYR A 107 -7.85 4.16 -8.88
CA TYR A 107 -7.85 2.70 -9.10
C TYR A 107 -6.68 2.24 -9.98
N SER A 108 -6.33 3.02 -11.00
CA SER A 108 -5.19 2.70 -11.87
C SER A 108 -3.86 2.83 -11.11
N ALA A 109 -3.74 3.83 -10.24
CA ALA A 109 -2.56 4.03 -9.39
C ALA A 109 -2.36 2.87 -8.42
N ASN A 110 -3.43 2.49 -7.69
CA ASN A 110 -3.44 1.38 -6.74
C ASN A 110 -3.18 0.02 -7.43
N MET A 111 -3.80 -0.22 -8.60
CA MET A 111 -3.55 -1.45 -9.36
C MET A 111 -2.09 -1.56 -9.80
N LEU A 112 -1.49 -0.45 -10.24
CA LEU A 112 -0.09 -0.46 -10.67
C LEU A 112 0.87 -0.63 -9.49
N SER A 113 0.62 0.06 -8.37
CA SER A 113 1.43 -0.08 -7.15
C SER A 113 1.32 -1.49 -6.57
N PHE A 114 0.13 -2.09 -6.56
CA PHE A 114 -0.09 -3.49 -6.19
C PHE A 114 0.69 -4.48 -7.06
N VAL A 115 0.58 -4.37 -8.40
CA VAL A 115 1.28 -5.27 -9.34
C VAL A 115 2.79 -5.15 -9.16
N ALA A 116 3.29 -3.92 -9.10
CA ALA A 116 4.72 -3.67 -8.92
C ALA A 116 5.23 -4.17 -7.56
N GLY A 117 4.47 -3.95 -6.49
CA GLY A 117 4.80 -4.44 -5.15
C GLY A 117 4.83 -5.96 -5.09
N SER A 118 3.84 -6.62 -5.70
CA SER A 118 3.79 -8.09 -5.79
C SER A 118 4.97 -8.65 -6.57
N LEU A 119 5.31 -8.07 -7.73
CA LEU A 119 6.47 -8.47 -8.53
C LEU A 119 7.80 -8.29 -7.77
N PHE A 120 7.93 -7.20 -7.01
CA PHE A 120 9.11 -6.97 -6.17
C PHE A 120 9.27 -8.06 -5.10
N VAL A 121 8.17 -8.44 -4.42
CA VAL A 121 8.19 -9.52 -3.43
C VAL A 121 8.53 -10.87 -4.09
N PHE A 122 7.93 -11.20 -5.23
CA PHE A 122 8.26 -12.44 -5.96
C PHE A 122 9.74 -12.50 -6.36
N MET A 123 10.31 -11.40 -6.86
CA MET A 123 11.72 -11.32 -7.23
C MET A 123 12.63 -11.50 -6.02
N LEU A 124 12.31 -10.86 -4.90
CA LEU A 124 13.06 -11.01 -3.65
C LEU A 124 13.07 -12.46 -3.16
N MET A 125 11.91 -13.13 -3.17
CA MET A 125 11.80 -14.54 -2.78
C MET A 125 12.59 -15.46 -3.71
N ALA A 126 12.55 -15.22 -5.02
CA ALA A 126 13.31 -15.99 -5.99
C ALA A 126 14.82 -15.88 -5.76
N VAL A 127 15.33 -14.66 -5.50
CA VAL A 127 16.74 -14.43 -5.18
C VAL A 127 17.14 -15.14 -3.89
N LEU A 128 16.34 -15.02 -2.83
CA LEU A 128 16.63 -15.65 -1.54
C LEU A 128 16.59 -17.19 -1.61
N SER A 129 15.77 -17.77 -2.49
CA SER A 129 15.69 -19.23 -2.69
C SER A 129 16.83 -19.82 -3.52
N ALA A 130 17.66 -18.97 -4.15
CA ALA A 130 18.78 -19.38 -4.99
C ALA A 130 20.12 -19.48 -4.23
N PHE A 131 20.13 -19.10 -2.94
CA PHE A 131 21.27 -19.21 -2.01
C PHE A 131 20.99 -20.24 -0.93
#